data_AF-A0A2M6VCZ0-F1
#
_entry.id   AF-A0A2M6VCZ0-F1
#
_cell.length_a   1.000
_cell.length_b   1.000
_cell.length_c   1.000
_cell.angle_alpha   90.00
_cell.angle_beta   90.00
_cell.angle_gamma   90.00
#
_symmetry.space_group_name_H-M   'P 1'
#
loop_
_entity.id
_entity.type
_entity.pdbx_description
1 polymer ?
#
loop_
_entity_poly.entity_id
_entity_poly.type
_entity_poly.pdbx_seq_one_letter_code
_entity_poly.pdbx_strand_id
1 'polypeptide(L)'
;MTPFFSVGVALMLSACSNYPSPIDDNFGASVRHMVQTQTANPSAPRSSESAATTDGQAARAAVDRYQKSFEVPPLPTNVFNIGVGGGSAGASGASR
;
A
#
# COMPACT_ATOMS: atom_id res chain seq x y z
N MET A 1 -71.41 -16.35 -5.42
CA MET A 1 -70.81 -16.67 -6.75
C MET A 1 -69.80 -15.63 -7.25
N THR A 2 -69.45 -14.60 -6.47
CA THR A 2 -68.41 -13.61 -6.81
C THR A 2 -66.99 -13.83 -6.22
N PRO A 3 -66.73 -14.67 -5.19
CA PRO A 3 -65.41 -14.70 -4.55
C PRO A 3 -64.34 -15.42 -5.38
N PHE A 4 -64.72 -16.45 -6.15
CA PHE A 4 -63.78 -17.21 -6.99
C PHE A 4 -63.20 -16.39 -8.14
N PHE A 5 -63.98 -15.47 -8.70
CA PHE A 5 -63.51 -14.61 -9.80
C PHE A 5 -62.45 -13.61 -9.33
N SER A 6 -62.60 -13.09 -8.10
CA SER A 6 -61.63 -12.16 -7.50
C SER A 6 -60.29 -12.82 -7.19
N VAL A 7 -60.29 -14.07 -6.71
CA VAL A 7 -59.05 -14.83 -6.45
C VAL A 7 -58.30 -15.15 -7.75
N GLY A 8 -59.02 -15.49 -8.83
CA GLY A 8 -58.40 -15.76 -10.14
C GLY A 8 -57.69 -14.54 -10.74
N VAL A 9 -58.30 -13.35 -10.61
CA VAL A 9 -57.70 -12.09 -11.10
C VAL A 9 -56.46 -11.71 -10.29
N ALA A 10 -56.47 -11.92 -8.96
CA ALA A 10 -55.32 -11.64 -8.10
C ALA A 10 -54.10 -12.52 -8.44
N LEU A 11 -54.32 -13.80 -8.74
CA LEU A 11 -53.27 -14.74 -9.15
C LEU A 11 -52.65 -14.38 -10.52
N MET A 12 -53.46 -13.94 -11.47
CA MET A 12 -52.98 -13.48 -12.78
C MET A 12 -52.14 -12.20 -12.67
N LEU A 13 -52.51 -11.25 -11.78
CA LEU A 13 -51.70 -10.05 -11.53
C LEU A 13 -50.34 -10.38 -10.88
N SER A 14 -50.29 -11.37 -9.97
CA SER A 14 -49.03 -11.81 -9.34
C SER A 14 -48.09 -12.51 -10.31
N ALA A 15 -48.60 -13.12 -11.38
CA ALA A 15 -47.76 -13.73 -12.41
C ALA A 15 -47.07 -12.68 -13.31
N CYS A 16 -47.64 -11.49 -13.41
CA CYS A 16 -47.05 -10.36 -14.15
C CYS A 16 -46.08 -9.51 -13.32
N SER A 17 -46.04 -9.67 -11.98
CA SER A 17 -45.02 -9.02 -11.17
C SER A 17 -43.71 -9.78 -11.33
N ASN A 18 -42.83 -9.27 -12.18
CA ASN A 18 -41.45 -9.73 -12.30
C ASN A 18 -40.76 -9.54 -10.94
N TYR A 19 -40.78 -10.58 -10.11
CA TYR A 19 -40.06 -10.62 -8.85
C TYR A 19 -38.58 -10.37 -9.14
N PRO A 20 -37.87 -9.53 -8.36
CA PRO A 20 -36.44 -9.35 -8.56
C PRO A 20 -35.78 -10.73 -8.54
N SER A 21 -35.08 -11.07 -9.61
CA SER A 21 -34.46 -12.38 -9.69
C SER A 21 -33.31 -12.44 -8.66
N PRO A 22 -32.94 -13.63 -8.15
CA PRO A 22 -31.77 -13.76 -7.28
C PRO A 22 -30.47 -13.21 -7.90
N ILE A 23 -30.43 -13.06 -9.24
CA ILE A 23 -29.33 -12.44 -9.98
C ILE A 23 -29.32 -10.92 -9.79
N ASP A 24 -30.49 -10.28 -9.80
CA ASP A 24 -30.63 -8.84 -9.58
C ASP A 24 -30.23 -8.44 -8.15
N ASP A 25 -30.59 -9.28 -7.16
CA ASP A 25 -30.24 -9.06 -5.75
C ASP A 25 -28.73 -9.06 -5.50
N ASN A 26 -28.00 -9.89 -6.24
CA ASN A 26 -26.55 -10.06 -6.09
C ASN A 26 -25.75 -9.25 -7.11
N PHE A 27 -26.41 -8.42 -7.93
CA PHE A 27 -25.73 -7.62 -8.93
C PHE A 27 -24.69 -6.70 -8.28
N GLY A 28 -23.44 -6.83 -8.73
CA GLY A 28 -22.30 -6.07 -8.22
C GLY A 28 -21.73 -6.56 -6.89
N ALA A 29 -22.21 -7.68 -6.32
CA ALA A 29 -21.67 -8.23 -5.08
C ALA A 29 -20.17 -8.58 -5.18
N SER A 30 -19.74 -9.14 -6.33
CA SER A 30 -18.33 -9.46 -6.60
C SER A 30 -17.42 -8.22 -6.62
N VAL A 31 -17.90 -7.12 -7.22
CA VAL A 31 -17.17 -5.85 -7.27
C VAL A 31 -17.09 -5.21 -5.89
N ARG A 32 -18.20 -5.17 -5.14
CA ARG A 32 -18.21 -4.68 -3.75
C ARG A 32 -17.25 -5.49 -2.87
N HIS A 33 -17.23 -6.81 -3.04
CA HIS A 33 -16.31 -7.69 -2.33
C HIS A 33 -14.84 -7.42 -2.71
N MET A 34 -14.53 -7.26 -4.01
CA MET A 34 -13.18 -6.87 -4.45
C MET A 34 -12.75 -5.52 -3.88
N VAL A 35 -13.63 -4.52 -3.90
CA VAL A 35 -13.32 -3.21 -3.32
C VAL A 35 -13.01 -3.36 -1.83
N GLN A 36 -13.80 -4.14 -1.08
CA GLN A 36 -13.55 -4.39 0.34
C GLN A 36 -12.22 -5.10 0.61
N THR A 37 -11.84 -6.08 -0.21
CA THR A 37 -10.56 -6.80 -0.03
C THR A 37 -9.35 -6.01 -0.52
N GLN A 38 -9.51 -5.12 -1.50
CA GLN A 38 -8.43 -4.33 -2.09
C GLN A 38 -8.26 -2.95 -1.45
N THR A 39 -9.20 -2.52 -0.60
CA THR A 39 -9.08 -1.23 0.08
C THR A 39 -8.03 -1.33 1.19
N ALA A 40 -6.83 -0.79 0.92
CA ALA A 40 -5.71 -0.78 1.86
C ALA A 40 -6.00 -0.01 3.16
N ASN A 41 -6.82 1.05 3.11
CA ASN A 41 -7.25 1.80 4.28
C ASN A 41 -8.68 2.30 4.10
N PRO A 42 -9.69 1.60 4.65
CA PRO A 42 -11.10 2.03 4.55
C PRO A 42 -11.41 3.31 5.35
N SER A 43 -10.48 3.75 6.20
CA SER A 43 -10.57 4.93 7.06
C SER A 43 -9.64 6.09 6.63
N ALA A 44 -9.16 6.10 5.38
CA ALA A 44 -8.09 6.97 4.90
C ALA A 44 -8.22 8.50 5.15
N PRO A 45 -9.41 9.14 5.29
CA PRO A 45 -9.43 10.55 5.67
C PRO A 45 -9.55 10.79 7.18
N ARG A 46 -9.82 9.76 8.01
CA ARG A 46 -9.90 9.88 9.47
C ARG A 46 -8.54 9.71 10.15
N SER A 47 -7.62 8.99 9.52
CA SER A 47 -6.24 8.93 9.98
C SER A 47 -5.52 10.17 9.49
N SER A 48 -5.37 11.16 10.37
CA SER A 48 -4.37 12.22 10.23
C SER A 48 -2.95 11.65 10.41
N GLU A 49 -2.63 10.55 9.73
CA GLU A 49 -1.24 10.21 9.45
C GLU A 49 -0.77 11.30 8.50
N SER A 50 -0.34 12.41 9.11
CA SER A 50 0.36 13.50 8.46
C SER A 50 1.42 12.86 7.60
N ALA A 51 1.20 12.81 6.28
CA ALA A 51 2.12 12.22 5.33
C ALA A 51 3.51 12.70 5.72
N ALA A 52 4.41 11.77 6.09
CA ALA A 52 5.67 12.07 6.78
C ALA A 52 6.24 13.40 6.27
N THR A 53 6.04 14.47 7.05
CA THR A 53 6.27 15.83 6.58
C THR A 53 7.77 16.04 6.56
N THR A 54 8.40 15.66 5.46
CA THR A 54 9.80 15.96 5.22
C THR A 54 9.89 17.46 5.00
N ASP A 55 10.70 18.14 5.79
CA ASP A 55 10.90 19.57 5.59
C ASP A 55 11.55 19.82 4.22
N GLY A 56 11.22 20.96 3.59
CA GLY A 56 11.70 21.25 2.24
C GLY A 56 13.23 21.33 2.14
N GLN A 57 13.93 21.62 3.24
CA GLN A 57 15.39 21.68 3.26
C GLN A 57 16.00 20.28 3.27
N ALA A 58 15.44 19.35 4.05
CA ALA A 58 15.83 17.95 4.06
C ALA A 58 15.55 17.28 2.71
N ALA A 59 14.39 17.57 2.10
CA ALA A 59 14.07 17.08 0.76
C ALA A 59 15.08 17.58 -0.28
N ARG A 60 15.41 18.88 -0.25
CA ARG A 60 16.43 19.46 -1.14
C ARG A 60 17.81 18.84 -0.91
N ALA A 61 18.25 18.75 0.34
CA ALA A 61 19.53 18.16 0.69
C ALA A 61 19.65 16.68 0.27
N ALA A 62 18.55 15.93 0.33
CA ALA A 62 18.51 14.55 -0.15
C ALA A 62 18.70 14.47 -1.68
N VAL A 63 18.01 15.32 -2.43
CA VAL A 63 18.17 15.41 -3.90
C VAL A 63 19.59 15.86 -4.28
N ASP A 64 20.12 16.88 -3.60
CA ASP A 64 21.47 17.39 -3.86
C ASP A 64 22.53 16.31 -3.62
N ARG A 65 22.43 15.55 -2.52
CA ARG A 65 23.34 14.43 -2.23
C ARG A 65 23.22 13.31 -3.25
N TYR A 66 21.99 13.00 -3.68
CA TYR A 66 21.74 12.00 -4.70
C TYR A 66 22.42 12.38 -6.02
N GLN A 67 22.23 13.62 -6.49
CA GLN A 67 22.86 14.09 -7.72
C GLN A 67 24.39 14.09 -7.60
N LYS A 68 24.93 14.61 -6.48
CA LYS A 68 26.37 14.67 -6.24
C LYS A 68 27.03 13.29 -6.15
N SER A 69 26.29 12.26 -5.77
CA SER A 69 26.81 10.88 -5.72
C SER A 69 27.20 10.34 -7.11
N PHE A 70 26.64 10.91 -8.20
CA PHE A 70 27.00 10.55 -9.57
C PHE A 70 28.16 11.39 -10.13
N GLU A 71 28.47 12.52 -9.50
CA GLU A 71 29.59 13.39 -9.90
C GLU A 71 30.91 12.97 -9.25
N VAL A 72 30.85 12.36 -8.07
CA VAL A 72 32.03 11.96 -7.30
C VAL A 72 32.35 10.50 -7.62
N PRO A 73 33.51 10.19 -8.25
CA PRO A 73 33.97 8.82 -8.38
C PRO A 73 33.98 8.15 -6.99
N PRO A 74 33.54 6.89 -6.85
CA PRO A 74 33.60 6.20 -5.57
C PRO A 74 34.99 6.36 -4.97
N LEU A 75 35.09 6.94 -3.76
CA LEU A 75 36.36 7.05 -3.09
C LEU A 75 36.98 5.65 -3.06
N PRO A 76 38.28 5.49 -3.36
CA PRO A 76 38.95 4.21 -3.18
C PRO A 76 38.71 3.80 -1.73
N THR A 77 37.91 2.76 -1.54
CA THR A 77 37.67 2.20 -0.22
C THR A 77 39.02 1.67 0.22
N ASN A 78 39.61 2.30 1.25
CA ASN A 78 40.83 1.78 1.85
C ASN A 78 40.46 0.46 2.51
N VAL A 79 40.63 -0.65 1.78
CA VAL A 79 40.55 -1.99 2.33
C VAL A 79 41.68 -2.08 3.35
N PHE A 80 41.35 -1.89 4.62
CA PHE A 80 42.28 -2.17 5.71
C PHE A 80 42.51 -3.69 5.74
N ASN A 81 43.56 -4.14 5.06
CA ASN A 81 44.10 -5.48 5.26
C ASN A 81 44.78 -5.50 6.64
N ILE A 82 43.98 -5.73 7.68
CA ILE A 82 44.50 -5.99 9.03
C ILE A 82 45.20 -7.34 8.95
N GLY A 83 46.53 -7.31 8.86
CA GLY A 83 47.39 -8.49 8.84
C GLY A 83 47.35 -9.22 10.18
N VAL A 84 46.35 -10.06 10.39
CA VAL A 84 46.35 -11.06 11.45
C VAL A 84 47.13 -12.29 10.97
N GLY A 85 48.44 -12.29 11.24
CA GLY A 85 49.26 -13.50 11.09
C GLY A 85 50.75 -13.26 10.92
N GLY A 86 51.49 -13.26 12.04
CA GLY A 86 52.88 -13.75 12.05
C GLY A 86 54.00 -12.73 12.31
N GLY A 87 54.21 -12.39 13.59
CA GLY A 87 55.56 -12.39 14.18
C GLY A 87 56.45 -11.14 14.05
N SER A 88 56.88 -10.66 15.22
CA SER A 88 58.13 -9.92 15.52
C SER A 88 58.14 -8.39 15.44
N ALA A 89 58.04 -7.82 16.65
CA ALA A 89 58.96 -6.85 17.25
C ALA A 89 58.98 -5.39 16.71
N GLY A 90 58.32 -4.52 17.49
CA GLY A 90 59.01 -3.42 18.17
C GLY A 90 59.26 -2.13 17.38
N ALA A 91 58.46 -1.10 17.65
CA ALA A 91 58.91 0.23 18.08
C ALA A 91 57.70 1.17 18.24
N SER A 92 57.20 1.30 19.47
CA SER A 92 56.27 2.34 19.89
C SER A 92 57.02 3.68 20.03
N GLY A 93 56.86 4.58 19.06
CA GLY A 93 57.29 5.97 19.15
C GLY A 93 56.14 6.87 19.62
N ALA A 94 56.15 7.24 20.90
CA ALA A 94 55.16 8.09 21.54
C ALA A 94 55.38 9.58 21.21
N SER A 95 54.26 10.27 20.95
CA SER A 95 54.12 11.72 20.78
C SER A 95 54.48 12.48 22.07
N ARG A 96 55.42 13.44 21.97
CA ARG A 96 55.46 14.75 22.65
C ARG A 96 56.43 15.68 21.92
#